data_AF-A0ABC8S1U5-F1
#
_entry.id   AF-A0ABC8S1U5-F1
#
_cell.length_a   1.000
_cell.length_b   1.000
_cell.length_c   1.000
_cell.angle_alpha   90.00
_cell.angle_beta   90.00
_cell.angle_gamma   90.00
#
_symmetry.space_group_name_H-M   'P 1'
#
loop_
_entity.id
_entity.type
_entity.pdbx_description
1 polymer ?
#
loop_
_entity_poly.entity_id
_entity_poly.type
_entity_poly.pdbx_seq_one_letter_code
_entity_poly.pdbx_strand_id
1 'polypeptide(L)'
;MASSACNGGGGGGGGEEDVNKLAAQLSKTLKEGERILAPTRRPDGTLRKPIRIRAGYVPQDEVAIYQSKGALWKKEMAASQDVPPGYDPVVDVKPMTKSAKRNERKKEKRLQVNFSLYD
;
A
#
# COMPACT_ATOMS: atom_id res chain seq x y z
N MET A 1 -40.70 32.49 8.29
CA MET A 1 -40.39 32.34 6.85
C MET A 1 -39.16 33.17 6.55
N ALA A 2 -38.01 32.55 6.32
CA ALA A 2 -36.86 33.17 5.66
C ALA A 2 -35.97 32.03 5.14
N SER A 3 -36.30 31.56 3.94
CA SER A 3 -35.52 30.62 3.16
C SER A 3 -34.26 31.31 2.66
N SER A 4 -33.11 30.96 3.23
CA SER A 4 -31.80 31.33 2.69
C SER A 4 -31.50 30.44 1.48
N ALA A 5 -31.54 31.05 0.29
CA ALA A 5 -31.22 30.39 -0.97
C ALA A 5 -29.73 30.05 -1.03
N CYS A 6 -29.41 28.77 -1.15
CA CYS A 6 -28.07 28.33 -1.52
C CYS A 6 -27.86 28.61 -3.02
N ASN A 7 -27.22 29.73 -3.32
CA ASN A 7 -26.73 30.03 -4.65
C ASN A 7 -25.32 29.42 -4.78
N GLY A 8 -25.19 28.37 -5.59
CA GLY A 8 -23.94 27.66 -5.82
C GLY A 8 -23.88 27.12 -7.24
N GLY A 9 -23.91 28.03 -8.21
CA GLY A 9 -23.72 27.71 -9.62
C GLY A 9 -22.32 27.14 -9.86
N GLY A 10 -22.23 25.82 -10.08
CA GLY A 10 -21.00 25.14 -10.47
C GLY A 10 -20.82 25.18 -11.99
N GLY A 11 -20.24 26.27 -12.50
CA GLY A 11 -19.77 26.35 -13.89
C GLY A 11 -18.53 25.49 -14.09
N GLY A 12 -18.71 24.22 -14.46
CA GLY A 12 -17.63 23.22 -14.54
C GLY A 12 -17.15 22.84 -15.94
N GLY A 13 -17.52 23.56 -17.00
CA GLY A 13 -17.25 23.13 -18.38
C GLY A 13 -15.86 23.47 -18.95
N GLY A 14 -15.22 24.55 -18.49
CA GLY A 14 -14.00 25.06 -19.12
C GLY A 14 -12.74 24.23 -18.87
N GLY A 15 -12.62 23.61 -17.69
CA GLY A 15 -11.39 22.90 -17.30
C GLY A 15 -11.19 21.55 -17.98
N GLU A 16 -12.25 20.89 -18.47
CA GLU A 16 -12.14 19.55 -19.05
C GLU A 16 -11.41 19.57 -20.39
N GLU A 17 -11.73 20.54 -21.25
CA GLU A 17 -11.09 20.67 -22.55
C GLU A 17 -9.61 20.99 -22.43
N ASP A 18 -9.24 21.85 -21.49
CA ASP A 18 -7.85 22.27 -21.32
C ASP A 18 -6.99 21.11 -20.80
N VAL A 19 -7.55 20.30 -19.90
CA VAL A 19 -6.86 19.10 -19.39
C VAL A 19 -6.73 18.03 -20.49
N ASN A 20 -7.72 17.90 -21.37
CA ASN A 20 -7.66 17.01 -22.54
C ASN A 20 -6.66 17.51 -23.60
N LYS A 21 -6.61 18.83 -23.84
CA LYS A 21 -5.61 19.47 -24.71
C LYS A 21 -4.20 19.22 -24.18
N LEU A 22 -3.99 19.34 -22.87
CA LEU A 22 -2.71 19.00 -22.23
C LEU A 22 -2.37 17.52 -22.42
N ALA A 23 -3.32 16.60 -22.21
CA ALA A 23 -3.07 15.17 -22.45
C ALA A 23 -2.65 14.89 -23.91
N ALA A 24 -3.31 15.53 -24.87
CA ALA A 24 -2.99 15.40 -26.29
C ALA A 24 -1.66 16.08 -26.71
N GLN A 25 -1.25 17.14 -26.02
CA GLN A 25 0.08 17.75 -26.23
C GLN A 25 1.19 16.86 -25.67
N LEU A 26 0.97 16.31 -24.47
CA LEU A 26 1.93 15.42 -23.83
C LEU A 26 2.13 14.14 -24.63
N SER A 27 1.06 13.57 -25.21
CA SER A 27 1.14 12.36 -26.03
C SER A 27 1.99 12.54 -27.29
N LYS A 28 1.97 13.72 -27.91
CA LYS A 28 2.78 14.05 -29.10
C LYS A 28 4.29 14.12 -28.81
N THR A 29 4.67 14.31 -27.54
CA THR A 29 6.07 14.49 -27.12
C THR A 29 6.64 13.27 -26.41
N LEU A 30 5.93 12.13 -26.41
CA LEU A 30 6.38 10.92 -25.74
C LEU A 30 7.58 10.31 -26.47
N LYS A 31 8.64 10.05 -25.70
CA LYS A 31 9.75 9.20 -26.15
C LYS A 31 9.38 7.73 -25.91
N GLU A 32 9.99 6.83 -26.67
CA GLU A 32 9.74 5.38 -26.57
C GLU A 32 9.85 4.90 -25.10
N GLY A 33 8.79 4.28 -24.59
CA GLY A 33 8.73 3.76 -23.23
C GLY A 33 8.17 4.70 -22.16
N GLU A 34 7.92 5.98 -22.46
CA GLU A 34 7.18 6.87 -21.56
C GLU A 34 5.68 6.50 -21.56
N ARG A 35 5.04 6.52 -20.38
CA ARG A 35 3.60 6.22 -20.23
C ARG A 35 2.86 7.45 -19.72
N ILE A 36 1.60 7.63 -20.11
CA ILE A 36 0.74 8.72 -19.61
C ILE A 36 -0.45 8.11 -18.87
N LEU A 37 -0.68 8.57 -17.63
CA LEU A 37 -1.94 8.35 -16.94
C LEU A 37 -2.97 9.38 -17.43
N ALA A 38 -4.15 8.87 -17.79
CA ALA A 38 -5.27 9.69 -18.20
C ALA A 38 -5.69 10.68 -17.09
N PRO A 39 -6.27 11.84 -17.46
CA PRO A 39 -6.93 12.74 -16.52
C PRO A 39 -7.97 11.99 -15.67
N THR A 40 -7.94 12.18 -14.36
CA THR A 40 -8.88 11.54 -13.42
C THR A 40 -9.84 12.58 -12.85
N ARG A 41 -11.10 12.19 -12.60
CA ARG A 41 -12.14 13.10 -12.10
C ARG A 41 -12.07 13.22 -10.57
N ARG A 42 -12.12 14.45 -10.05
CA ARG A 42 -12.29 14.72 -8.61
C ARG A 42 -13.75 14.49 -8.18
N PRO A 43 -14.02 14.33 -6.87
CA PRO A 43 -15.39 14.24 -6.37
C PRO A 43 -16.24 15.51 -6.61
N ASP A 44 -15.60 16.67 -6.77
CA ASP A 44 -16.24 17.94 -7.16
C ASP A 44 -16.58 18.01 -8.67
N GLY A 45 -16.21 17.00 -9.44
CA GLY A 45 -16.44 16.91 -10.87
C GLY A 45 -15.31 17.45 -11.75
N THR A 46 -14.32 18.18 -11.21
CA THR A 46 -13.22 18.77 -11.99
C THR A 46 -12.14 17.74 -12.33
N LEU A 47 -11.56 17.77 -13.54
CA LEU A 47 -10.46 16.87 -13.92
C LEU A 47 -9.11 17.25 -13.31
N ARG A 48 -8.34 16.22 -12.94
CA ARG A 48 -6.92 16.32 -12.57
C ARG A 48 -6.07 16.32 -13.83
N LYS A 49 -4.94 17.02 -13.78
CA LYS A 49 -3.97 17.01 -14.88
C LYS A 49 -3.49 15.58 -15.19
N PRO A 50 -3.22 15.26 -16.47
CA PRO A 50 -2.58 14.00 -16.85
C PRO A 50 -1.18 13.89 -16.23
N ILE A 51 -0.75 12.67 -15.90
CA ILE A 51 0.54 12.40 -15.25
C ILE A 51 1.46 11.69 -16.25
N ARG A 52 2.69 12.18 -16.42
CA ARG A 52 3.73 11.51 -17.21
C ARG A 52 4.54 10.56 -16.31
N ILE A 53 4.73 9.33 -16.77
CA ILE A 53 5.61 8.32 -16.17
C ILE A 53 6.87 8.21 -17.03
N ARG A 54 8.04 8.25 -16.38
CA ARG A 54 9.34 8.07 -17.03
C ARG A 54 9.51 6.66 -17.59
N ALA A 55 10.22 6.53 -18.71
CA ALA A 55 10.56 5.21 -19.26
C ALA A 55 11.33 4.37 -18.23
N GLY A 56 10.93 3.11 -18.07
CA GLY A 56 11.55 2.17 -17.12
C GLY A 56 11.18 2.38 -15.64
N TYR A 57 10.22 3.26 -15.31
CA TYR A 57 9.72 3.38 -13.95
C TYR A 57 8.87 2.16 -13.57
N VAL A 58 9.30 1.44 -12.52
CA VAL A 58 8.56 0.33 -11.92
C VAL A 58 7.98 0.80 -10.59
N PRO A 59 6.67 0.64 -10.35
CA PRO A 59 6.04 1.05 -9.09
C PRO A 59 6.57 0.20 -7.93
N GLN A 60 6.65 0.81 -6.74
CA GLN A 60 7.21 0.18 -5.54
C GLN A 60 6.49 -1.11 -5.13
N ASP A 61 5.22 -1.26 -5.50
CA ASP A 61 4.42 -2.46 -5.25
C ASP A 61 4.96 -3.69 -6.02
N GLU A 62 5.58 -3.46 -7.17
CA GLU A 62 6.21 -4.52 -7.99
C GLU A 62 7.70 -4.70 -7.66
N VAL A 63 8.32 -3.73 -6.97
CA VAL A 63 9.72 -3.83 -6.54
C VAL A 63 9.81 -4.81 -5.38
N ALA A 64 10.39 -5.98 -5.65
CA ALA A 64 10.60 -7.01 -4.64
C ALA A 64 11.37 -6.44 -3.44
N ILE A 65 10.75 -6.51 -2.26
CA ILE A 65 11.40 -6.15 -1.01
C ILE A 65 12.61 -7.06 -0.83
N TYR A 66 13.78 -6.47 -0.57
CA TYR A 66 14.99 -7.24 -0.35
C TYR A 66 14.79 -8.27 0.76
N GLN A 67 14.98 -9.54 0.43
CA GLN A 67 15.04 -10.64 1.39
C GLN A 67 16.49 -11.10 1.50
N SER A 68 17.02 -11.09 2.73
CA SER A 68 18.37 -11.59 2.95
C SER A 68 18.42 -13.10 2.68
N LYS A 69 19.60 -13.60 2.29
CA LYS A 69 19.81 -15.05 2.05
C LYS A 69 19.35 -15.90 3.24
N GLY A 70 19.60 -15.44 4.46
CA GLY A 70 19.14 -16.12 5.69
C GLY A 70 17.63 -16.07 5.89
N ALA A 71 16.96 -14.97 5.50
CA ALA A 71 15.50 -14.87 5.57
C ALA A 71 14.81 -15.79 4.55
N LEU A 72 15.37 -15.88 3.33
CA LEU A 72 14.93 -16.85 2.33
C LEU A 72 15.14 -18.28 2.82
N TRP A 73 16.32 -18.59 3.37
CA TRP A 73 16.59 -19.92 3.89
C TRP A 73 15.70 -20.30 5.07
N LYS A 74 15.43 -19.35 5.99
CA LYS A 74 14.47 -19.56 7.07
C LYS A 74 13.05 -19.76 6.55
N LYS A 75 12.63 -19.04 5.50
CA LYS A 75 11.32 -19.19 4.88
C LYS A 75 11.18 -20.55 4.19
N GLU A 76 12.22 -21.00 3.49
CA GLU A 76 12.28 -22.31 2.85
C GLU A 76 12.31 -23.45 3.88
N MET A 77 13.11 -23.31 4.93
CA MET A 77 13.13 -24.24 6.05
C MET A 77 11.79 -24.25 6.80
N ALA A 78 11.13 -23.12 7.01
CA ALA A 78 9.81 -23.08 7.64
C ALA A 78 8.70 -23.62 6.73
N ALA A 79 8.80 -23.42 5.41
CA ALA A 79 7.89 -24.01 4.44
C ALA A 79 8.09 -25.52 4.27
N SER A 80 9.30 -26.02 4.54
CA SER A 80 9.66 -27.44 4.50
C SER A 80 9.59 -28.13 5.86
N GLN A 81 9.64 -27.37 6.96
CA GLN A 81 9.29 -27.78 8.31
C GLN A 81 7.77 -27.67 8.50
N ASP A 82 7.02 -28.32 7.61
CA ASP A 82 5.91 -29.08 8.16
C ASP A 82 6.56 -30.38 8.63
N VAL A 83 6.89 -30.38 9.91
CA VAL A 83 7.03 -31.54 10.78
C VAL A 83 7.11 -32.88 10.03
N PRO A 84 8.23 -33.64 10.10
CA PRO A 84 8.30 -34.93 9.41
C PRO A 84 7.07 -35.78 9.78
N PRO A 85 6.39 -36.41 8.81
CA PRO A 85 5.15 -37.14 9.07
C PRO A 85 5.34 -38.11 10.24
N GLY A 86 4.66 -37.85 11.37
CA GLY A 86 4.82 -38.61 12.61
C GLY A 86 5.51 -37.90 13.79
N TYR A 87 5.90 -36.63 13.66
CA TYR A 87 6.38 -35.86 14.83
C TYR A 87 5.20 -35.25 15.59
N ASP A 88 4.93 -35.82 16.77
CA ASP A 88 4.07 -35.24 17.79
C ASP A 88 4.91 -34.22 18.58
N PRO A 89 4.58 -32.91 18.57
CA PRO A 89 5.32 -31.93 19.36
C PRO A 89 5.10 -32.28 20.83
N VAL A 90 6.07 -32.99 21.41
CA VAL A 90 6.18 -33.12 22.86
C VAL A 90 6.30 -31.70 23.40
N VAL A 91 5.19 -31.17 23.89
CA VAL A 91 5.13 -29.92 24.62
C VAL A 91 5.90 -30.14 25.91
N ASP A 92 7.21 -29.99 25.83
CA ASP A 92 8.08 -29.89 26.99
C ASP A 92 7.60 -28.66 27.77
N VAL A 93 6.75 -28.90 28.76
CA VAL A 93 6.39 -27.99 29.84
C VAL A 93 7.63 -27.74 30.70
N LYS A 94 8.68 -27.19 30.08
CA LYS A 94 9.80 -26.61 30.78
C LYS A 94 9.23 -25.43 31.56
N PRO A 95 9.24 -25.44 32.90
CA PRO A 95 8.68 -24.34 33.68
C PRO A 95 9.40 -23.06 33.28
N MET A 96 8.65 -22.15 32.64
CA MET A 96 9.18 -20.87 32.19
C MET A 96 9.76 -20.12 33.38
N THR A 97 11.01 -19.67 33.24
CA THR A 97 11.67 -18.87 34.26
C THR A 97 10.89 -17.56 34.47
N LYS A 98 10.97 -16.96 35.66
CA LYS A 98 10.28 -15.69 35.97
C LYS A 98 10.60 -14.58 34.96
N SER A 99 11.79 -14.60 34.38
CA SER A 99 12.23 -13.67 33.33
C SER A 99 11.52 -13.91 31.99
N ALA A 100 11.33 -15.16 31.57
CA ALA A 100 10.61 -15.51 30.35
C ALA A 100 9.16 -14.97 30.38
N LYS A 101 8.45 -15.18 31.49
CA LYS A 101 7.07 -14.67 31.69
C LYS A 101 6.99 -13.13 31.66
N ARG A 102 8.02 -12.43 32.13
CA ARG A 102 8.11 -10.97 32.05
C ARG A 102 8.33 -10.49 30.61
N ASN A 103 9.17 -11.19 29.86
CA ASN A 103 9.47 -10.88 28.46
C ASN A 103 8.27 -11.13 27.55
N GLU A 104 7.54 -12.23 27.77
CA GLU A 104 6.28 -12.53 27.06
C GLU A 104 5.24 -11.45 27.30
N ARG A 105 4.99 -11.08 28.56
CA ARG A 105 4.07 -9.98 28.90
C ARG A 105 4.46 -8.65 28.23
N LYS A 106 5.76 -8.35 28.11
CA LYS A 106 6.23 -7.15 27.41
C LYS A 106 5.96 -7.23 25.91
N LYS A 107 6.13 -8.42 25.30
CA LYS A 107 5.84 -8.67 23.89
C LYS A 107 4.34 -8.57 23.60
N GLU A 108 3.50 -9.17 24.44
CA GLU A 108 2.03 -9.07 24.36
C GLU A 108 1.55 -7.64 24.48
N LYS A 109 2.07 -6.86 25.46
CA LYS A 109 1.75 -5.43 25.56
C LYS A 109 2.15 -4.65 24.31
N ARG A 110 3.30 -4.96 23.70
CA ARG A 110 3.72 -4.30 22.46
C ARG A 110 2.82 -4.69 21.29
N LEU A 111 2.39 -5.94 21.22
CA LEU A 111 1.44 -6.41 20.21
C LEU A 111 0.06 -5.78 20.41
N GLN A 112 -0.43 -5.67 21.64
CA GLN A 112 -1.69 -5.02 21.99
C GLN A 112 -1.67 -3.54 21.63
N VAL A 113 -0.61 -2.82 22.00
CA VAL A 113 -0.43 -1.40 21.65
C VAL A 113 -0.34 -1.21 20.14
N ASN A 114 0.39 -2.10 19.45
CA ASN A 114 0.47 -2.06 18.00
C ASN A 114 -0.92 -2.30 17.39
N PHE A 115 -1.65 -3.32 17.85
CA PHE A 115 -3.01 -3.62 17.39
C PHE A 115 -3.97 -2.45 17.62
N SER A 116 -3.95 -1.84 18.82
CA SER A 116 -4.80 -0.68 19.14
C SER A 116 -4.43 0.62 18.43
N LEU A 117 -3.29 0.67 17.74
CA LEU A 117 -2.87 1.83 16.94
C LEU A 117 -3.37 1.73 15.49
N TYR A 118 -3.87 0.56 15.10
CA TYR A 118 -4.43 0.28 13.77
C TYR A 118 -5.97 0.11 13.78
N ASP A 119 -6.61 0.22 14.96
CA ASP A 119 -8.06 0.45 15.12
C ASP A 119 -8.35 1.95 15.28
#